data_AF-A0A7G6A4V0-F1
#
_entry.id   AF-A0A7G6A4V0-F1
#
_cell.length_a   1.000
_cell.length_b   1.000
_cell.length_c   1.000
_cell.angle_alpha   90.00
_cell.angle_beta   90.00
_cell.angle_gamma   90.00
#
_symmetry.space_group_name_H-M   'P 1'
#
loop_
_entity.id
_entity.type
_entity.pdbx_description
1 polymer ?
#
loop_
_entity_poly.entity_id
_entity_poly.type
_entity_poly.pdbx_seq_one_letter_code
_entity_poly.pdbx_strand_id
1 'polypeptide(L)'
;MIDMLSSRTAPGAASPVPGTASGMASADPEVTAILPRQPKTVSDTGLEPRLVCALVLKTLHATGRAPLPLLAGKLRLSISVLREVLNGLGNEQQVEVAWSGDSDIDVQYQLTAIGQRAALASLAECRYIGPTPVTLGAYRTMVERQSLRQPQARRATPAELAAVLADDCLDAAQRELLGAALHAQRPLLLHGPTGSGKTTLARKLGRLLPGAVALPYAILVEGKIVRMHDPLLHPAPLPIGRQQEERRSCDARWAICQRPLVHVGAELDPACWRCARIRTAAPAMRRHSCKPTTASSSSMTRAASAVPWPRCWPAG
;
A
#
# COMPACT_ATOMS: atom_id res chain seq x y z
N MET A 1 65.24 25.82 -59.90
CA MET A 1 64.88 24.39 -59.87
C MET A 1 63.43 24.35 -59.44
N ILE A 2 62.47 24.42 -60.38
CA ILE A 2 61.95 23.35 -61.26
C ILE A 2 61.09 22.33 -60.49
N ASP A 3 59.87 22.21 -61.02
CA ASP A 3 58.85 21.15 -60.96
C ASP A 3 57.94 21.01 -59.73
N MET A 4 56.61 21.15 -59.87
CA MET A 4 55.59 20.35 -60.60
C MET A 4 55.09 19.14 -59.78
N LEU A 5 53.79 19.10 -59.44
CA LEU A 5 52.82 18.08 -59.89
C LEU A 5 51.56 17.98 -58.98
N SER A 6 50.43 17.90 -59.68
CA SER A 6 49.08 17.53 -59.24
C SER A 6 48.98 16.15 -58.57
N SER A 7 47.97 15.95 -57.73
CA SER A 7 46.95 14.89 -57.96
C SER A 7 45.73 15.03 -57.04
N ARG A 8 44.56 14.68 -57.61
CA ARG A 8 43.22 14.67 -57.01
C ARG A 8 43.05 13.48 -56.07
N THR A 9 42.20 13.56 -55.05
CA THR A 9 41.18 12.54 -54.68
C THR A 9 40.18 13.11 -53.65
N ALA A 10 38.88 13.05 -53.96
CA ALA A 10 37.77 12.95 -52.99
C ALA A 10 37.19 11.52 -53.15
N PRO A 11 36.38 10.90 -52.25
CA PRO A 11 35.47 11.48 -51.25
C PRO A 11 35.46 10.73 -49.88
N GLY A 12 34.61 11.13 -48.94
CA GLY A 12 34.39 10.32 -47.74
C GLY A 12 33.43 10.92 -46.72
N ALA A 13 32.15 10.60 -46.87
CA ALA A 13 31.09 10.96 -45.93
C ALA A 13 31.39 10.43 -44.51
N ALA A 14 31.42 11.34 -43.54
CA ALA A 14 31.48 10.99 -42.12
C ALA A 14 30.10 10.48 -41.66
N SER A 15 30.00 9.17 -41.45
CA SER A 15 28.90 8.56 -40.71
C SER A 15 29.10 8.79 -39.19
N PRO A 16 28.08 9.19 -38.42
CA PRO A 16 28.18 9.23 -36.98
C PRO A 16 28.09 7.81 -36.40
N VAL A 17 29.07 7.47 -35.57
CA VAL A 17 29.14 6.25 -34.76
C VAL A 17 27.98 6.24 -33.76
N PRO A 18 27.16 5.18 -33.67
CA PRO A 18 26.11 5.10 -32.66
C PRO A 18 26.75 4.87 -31.29
N GLY A 19 26.61 5.88 -30.44
CA GLY A 19 26.96 5.81 -29.02
C GLY A 19 26.21 4.68 -28.33
N THR A 20 26.98 3.91 -27.57
CA THR A 20 26.58 2.84 -26.68
C THR A 20 25.38 3.23 -25.82
N ALA A 21 24.21 2.68 -26.16
CA ALA A 21 23.04 2.67 -25.31
C ALA A 21 23.35 1.82 -24.07
N SER A 22 23.73 2.51 -22.99
CA SER A 22 23.86 1.92 -21.66
C SER A 22 22.50 1.34 -21.26
N GLY A 23 22.51 0.06 -20.85
CA GLY A 23 21.34 -0.76 -20.62
C GLY A 23 20.30 -0.06 -19.75
N MET A 24 19.16 0.19 -20.38
CA MET A 24 17.92 0.64 -19.77
C MET A 24 17.55 -0.34 -18.64
N ALA A 25 17.72 0.06 -17.39
CA ALA A 25 17.09 -0.64 -16.27
C ALA A 25 15.59 -0.61 -16.52
N SER A 26 15.04 -1.75 -16.91
CA SER A 26 13.63 -1.91 -17.22
C SER A 26 12.81 -1.47 -16.02
N ALA A 27 12.07 -0.38 -16.22
CA ALA A 27 10.95 0.02 -15.41
C ALA A 27 10.10 -1.22 -15.07
N ASP A 28 9.67 -1.41 -13.83
CA ASP A 28 8.68 -2.45 -13.49
C ASP A 28 7.27 -1.92 -13.89
N PRO A 29 6.69 -2.32 -15.04
CA PRO A 29 5.31 -1.98 -15.42
C PRO A 29 4.25 -2.65 -14.52
N GLU A 30 4.68 -3.48 -13.59
CA GLU A 30 3.83 -4.43 -12.86
C GLU A 30 3.01 -3.76 -11.74
N VAL A 31 3.48 -2.64 -11.18
CA VAL A 31 2.94 -2.11 -9.92
C VAL A 31 1.63 -1.35 -10.09
N THR A 32 1.46 -0.61 -11.20
CA THR A 32 0.18 0.06 -11.50
C THR A 32 -0.93 -0.95 -11.80
N ALA A 33 -0.58 -2.12 -12.34
CA ALA A 33 -1.53 -3.21 -12.58
C ALA A 33 -2.06 -3.86 -11.29
N ILE A 34 -1.38 -3.67 -10.16
CA ILE A 34 -1.73 -4.28 -8.87
C ILE A 34 -2.77 -3.45 -8.10
N LEU A 35 -2.82 -2.13 -8.30
CA LEU A 35 -3.69 -1.26 -7.52
C LEU A 35 -5.19 -1.47 -7.85
N PRO A 36 -6.08 -1.44 -6.84
CA PRO A 36 -7.50 -1.56 -7.10
C PRO A 36 -8.01 -0.28 -7.77
N ARG A 37 -9.14 -0.41 -8.48
CA ARG A 37 -9.83 0.76 -9.05
C ARG A 37 -10.35 1.66 -7.94
N GLN A 38 -10.36 2.95 -8.22
CA GLN A 38 -10.85 3.93 -7.26
C GLN A 38 -12.37 3.72 -6.98
N PRO A 39 -12.80 3.70 -5.70
CA PRO A 39 -14.21 3.60 -5.35
C PRO A 39 -15.00 4.79 -5.88
N LYS A 40 -16.21 4.54 -6.38
CA LYS A 40 -17.10 5.57 -6.94
C LYS A 40 -18.26 5.91 -6.02
N THR A 41 -18.64 4.97 -5.14
CA THR A 41 -19.69 5.15 -4.13
C THR A 41 -19.15 4.90 -2.72
N VAL A 42 -19.88 5.36 -1.71
CA VAL A 42 -19.53 5.10 -0.30
C VAL A 42 -19.49 3.59 -0.03
N SER A 43 -20.42 2.82 -0.60
CA SER A 43 -20.46 1.36 -0.43
C SER A 43 -19.26 0.65 -1.08
N ASP A 44 -18.75 1.14 -2.21
CA ASP A 44 -17.54 0.59 -2.86
C ASP A 44 -16.29 0.68 -1.97
N THR A 45 -16.27 1.62 -1.01
CA THR A 45 -15.14 1.76 -0.09
C THR A 45 -14.99 0.57 0.85
N GLY A 46 -16.07 -0.20 1.06
CA GLY A 46 -16.19 -1.28 2.04
C GLY A 46 -16.32 -0.80 3.48
N LEU A 47 -16.46 0.50 3.71
CA LEU A 47 -16.60 1.11 5.04
C LEU A 47 -18.05 1.40 5.37
N GLU A 48 -18.35 1.50 6.67
CA GLU A 48 -19.64 1.99 7.12
C GLU A 48 -19.80 3.48 6.73
N PRO A 49 -20.95 3.90 6.17
CA PRO A 49 -21.16 5.29 5.77
C PRO A 49 -20.91 6.30 6.89
N ARG A 50 -21.31 5.96 8.13
CA ARG A 50 -21.08 6.79 9.32
C ARG A 50 -19.61 7.09 9.57
N LEU A 51 -18.72 6.11 9.33
CA LEU A 51 -17.28 6.30 9.48
C LEU A 51 -16.75 7.30 8.45
N VAL A 52 -17.20 7.20 7.20
CA VAL A 52 -16.77 8.11 6.13
C VAL A 52 -17.28 9.53 6.39
N CYS A 53 -18.54 9.67 6.81
CA CYS A 53 -19.11 10.94 7.27
C CYS A 53 -18.29 11.56 8.40
N ALA A 54 -17.96 10.78 9.44
CA ALA A 54 -17.16 11.25 10.57
C ALA A 54 -15.76 11.72 10.12
N LEU A 55 -15.13 11.04 9.16
CA LEU A 55 -13.83 11.48 8.61
C LEU A 55 -13.94 12.80 7.84
N VAL A 56 -15.01 13.00 7.07
CA VAL A 56 -15.27 14.27 6.36
C VAL A 56 -15.51 15.40 7.35
N LEU A 57 -16.38 15.20 8.35
CA LEU A 57 -16.66 16.18 9.40
C LEU A 57 -15.39 16.57 10.16
N LYS A 58 -14.59 15.59 10.59
CA LYS A 58 -13.32 15.84 11.28
C LYS A 58 -12.32 16.60 10.42
N THR A 59 -12.27 16.30 9.12
CA THR A 59 -11.38 16.99 8.17
C THR A 59 -11.82 18.43 7.99
N LEU A 60 -13.11 18.69 7.75
CA LEU A 60 -13.66 20.04 7.65
C LEU A 60 -13.46 20.84 8.93
N HIS A 61 -13.68 20.23 10.10
CA HIS A 61 -13.43 20.87 11.39
C HIS A 61 -11.97 21.34 11.52
N ALA A 62 -11.01 20.49 11.13
CA ALA A 62 -9.59 20.82 11.20
C ALA A 62 -9.15 21.87 10.15
N THR A 63 -9.81 21.92 8.99
CA THR A 63 -9.46 22.85 7.90
C THR A 63 -10.27 24.15 7.90
N GLY A 64 -11.40 24.20 8.59
CA GLY A 64 -12.38 25.29 8.49
C GLY A 64 -13.18 25.18 7.19
N ARG A 65 -12.84 26.02 6.20
CA ARG A 65 -13.46 26.01 4.87
C ARG A 65 -12.58 25.22 3.91
N ALA A 66 -13.17 24.32 3.13
CA ALA A 66 -12.41 23.51 2.17
C ALA A 66 -13.14 23.31 0.85
N PRO A 67 -12.45 23.48 -0.29
CA PRO A 67 -12.98 23.06 -1.58
C PRO A 67 -12.85 21.53 -1.74
N LEU A 68 -13.67 20.97 -2.64
CA LEU A 68 -13.77 19.53 -2.86
C LEU A 68 -12.43 18.85 -3.23
N PRO A 69 -11.55 19.41 -4.07
CA PRO A 69 -10.25 18.81 -4.38
C PRO A 69 -9.32 18.70 -3.17
N LEU A 70 -9.40 19.64 -2.22
CA LEU A 70 -8.62 19.60 -0.99
C LEU A 70 -9.07 18.42 -0.11
N LEU A 71 -10.38 18.25 0.05
CA LEU A 71 -10.96 17.10 0.77
C LEU A 71 -10.56 15.78 0.11
N ALA A 72 -10.63 15.69 -1.22
CA ALA A 72 -10.20 14.52 -1.99
C ALA A 72 -8.73 14.17 -1.74
N GLY A 73 -7.84 15.17 -1.73
CA GLY A 73 -6.43 14.97 -1.43
C GLY A 73 -6.15 14.51 0.01
N LYS A 74 -6.81 15.11 1.00
CA LYS A 74 -6.63 14.75 2.42
C LYS A 74 -7.20 13.38 2.77
N LEU A 75 -8.40 13.07 2.28
CA LEU A 75 -9.12 11.83 2.58
C LEU A 75 -8.80 10.70 1.61
N ARG A 76 -8.13 10.99 0.49
CA ARG A 76 -7.81 10.02 -0.58
C ARG A 76 -9.03 9.33 -1.16
N LEU A 77 -10.15 10.05 -1.21
CA LEU A 77 -11.41 9.58 -1.79
C LEU A 77 -11.64 10.21 -3.16
N SER A 78 -12.43 9.54 -3.98
CA SER A 78 -12.86 10.12 -5.26
C SER A 78 -13.83 11.26 -5.02
N ILE A 79 -13.92 12.14 -6.01
CA ILE A 79 -14.87 13.25 -6.03
C ILE A 79 -16.32 12.72 -5.94
N SER A 80 -16.63 11.60 -6.61
CA SER A 80 -17.96 10.98 -6.56
C SER A 80 -18.36 10.55 -5.15
N VAL A 81 -17.47 9.86 -4.42
CA VAL A 81 -17.71 9.45 -3.03
C VAL A 81 -17.90 10.66 -2.13
N LEU A 82 -17.07 11.69 -2.28
CA LEU A 82 -17.19 12.90 -1.46
C LEU A 82 -18.49 13.66 -1.74
N ARG A 83 -18.94 13.76 -2.99
CA ARG A 83 -20.23 14.37 -3.32
C ARG A 83 -21.39 13.61 -2.68
N GLU A 84 -21.38 12.28 -2.74
CA GLU A 84 -22.38 11.43 -2.08
C GLU A 84 -22.44 11.72 -0.57
N VAL A 85 -21.29 11.75 0.10
CA VAL A 85 -21.20 12.03 1.54
C VAL A 85 -21.64 13.46 1.88
N LEU A 86 -21.14 14.45 1.13
CA LEU A 86 -21.47 15.87 1.38
C LEU A 86 -22.95 16.16 1.15
N ASN A 87 -23.60 15.51 0.17
CA ASN A 87 -25.04 15.60 -0.03
C ASN A 87 -25.81 15.06 1.18
N GLY A 88 -25.41 13.91 1.72
CA GLY A 88 -25.99 13.36 2.95
C GLY A 88 -25.84 14.31 4.15
N LEU A 89 -24.62 14.82 4.36
CA LEU A 89 -24.34 15.76 5.46
C LEU A 89 -25.06 17.10 5.29
N GLY A 90 -25.28 17.56 4.05
CA GLY A 90 -26.07 18.74 3.74
C GLY A 90 -27.56 18.55 4.08
N ASN A 91 -28.13 17.39 3.73
CA ASN A 91 -29.51 17.04 4.10
C ASN A 91 -29.72 16.98 5.62
N GLU A 92 -28.70 16.55 6.36
CA GLU A 92 -28.68 16.55 7.84
C GLU A 92 -28.31 17.92 8.45
N GLN A 93 -28.15 18.96 7.63
CA GLN A 93 -27.77 20.32 8.04
C GLN A 93 -26.44 20.38 8.81
N GLN A 94 -25.52 19.43 8.57
CA GLN A 94 -24.20 19.40 9.21
C GLN A 94 -23.15 20.15 8.39
N VAL A 95 -23.30 20.16 7.07
CA VAL A 95 -22.40 20.86 6.13
C VAL A 95 -23.22 21.83 5.30
N GLU A 96 -22.65 22.99 5.01
CA GLU A 96 -23.23 23.98 4.11
C GLU A 96 -22.18 24.48 3.11
N VAL A 97 -22.67 25.05 2.01
CA VAL A 97 -21.82 25.71 1.01
C VAL A 97 -21.50 27.12 1.53
N ALA A 98 -20.25 27.33 1.93
CA ALA A 98 -19.77 28.61 2.45
C ALA A 98 -19.67 29.68 1.35
N TRP A 99 -19.26 29.25 0.16
CA TRP A 99 -19.08 30.10 -1.01
C TRP A 99 -19.17 29.25 -2.28
N SER A 100 -19.76 29.80 -3.33
CA SER A 100 -19.78 29.22 -4.67
C SER A 100 -19.34 30.30 -5.65
N GLY A 101 -18.25 30.05 -6.36
CA GLY A 101 -17.84 30.87 -7.50
C GLY A 101 -18.63 30.54 -8.77
N ASP A 102 -18.13 31.05 -9.90
CA ASP A 102 -18.73 30.86 -11.22
C ASP A 102 -18.54 29.43 -11.77
N SER A 103 -17.56 28.69 -11.23
CA SER A 103 -17.27 27.30 -11.57
C SER A 103 -17.56 26.34 -10.41
N ASP A 104 -17.96 25.11 -10.75
CA ASP A 104 -18.19 24.00 -9.80
C ASP A 104 -16.96 23.65 -8.93
N ILE A 105 -15.77 24.05 -9.37
CA ILE A 105 -14.47 23.86 -8.69
C ILE A 105 -14.29 24.87 -7.55
N ASP A 106 -15.02 25.98 -7.62
CA ASP A 106 -14.93 27.10 -6.68
C ASP A 106 -15.88 26.93 -5.47
N VAL A 107 -16.60 25.81 -5.37
CA VAL A 107 -17.48 25.54 -4.24
C VAL A 107 -16.66 25.19 -2.99
N GLN A 108 -16.82 25.99 -1.94
CA GLN A 108 -16.22 25.76 -0.63
C GLN A 108 -17.26 25.27 0.38
N TYR A 109 -16.94 24.20 1.09
CA TYR A 109 -17.78 23.63 2.13
C TYR A 109 -17.30 24.06 3.51
N GLN A 110 -18.25 24.28 4.43
CA GLN A 110 -17.97 24.53 5.84
C GLN A 110 -18.95 23.77 6.73
N LEU A 111 -18.57 23.56 8.00
CA LEU A 111 -19.46 22.98 9.00
C LEU A 111 -20.44 24.02 9.53
N THR A 112 -21.71 23.62 9.67
CA THR A 112 -22.71 24.37 10.43
C THR A 112 -22.47 24.19 11.94
N ALA A 113 -23.21 24.90 12.79
CA ALA A 113 -23.16 24.67 14.24
C ALA A 113 -23.54 23.22 14.65
N ILE A 114 -24.40 22.55 13.87
CA ILE A 114 -24.76 21.14 14.08
C ILE A 114 -23.57 20.26 13.69
N GLY A 115 -22.97 20.50 12.52
CA GLY A 115 -21.79 19.76 12.06
C GLY A 115 -20.57 19.94 12.97
N GLN A 116 -20.35 21.13 13.52
CA GLN A 116 -19.29 21.40 14.48
C GLN A 116 -19.43 20.51 15.72
N ARG A 117 -20.64 20.39 16.28
CA ARG A 117 -20.91 19.50 17.42
C ARG A 117 -20.70 18.03 17.07
N ALA A 118 -21.17 17.59 15.90
CA ALA A 118 -20.98 16.22 15.42
C ALA A 118 -19.50 15.87 15.19
N ALA A 119 -18.71 16.81 14.66
CA ALA A 119 -17.27 16.65 14.46
C ALA A 119 -16.54 16.51 15.82
N LEU A 120 -16.87 17.35 16.80
CA LEU A 120 -16.30 17.29 18.14
C LEU A 120 -16.65 15.97 18.86
N ALA A 121 -17.89 15.51 18.74
CA ALA A 121 -18.30 14.20 19.27
C ALA A 121 -17.49 13.06 18.62
N SER A 122 -17.35 13.09 17.29
CA SER A 122 -16.54 12.11 16.55
C SER A 122 -15.06 12.13 16.94
N LEU A 123 -14.51 13.31 17.27
CA LEU A 123 -13.11 13.44 17.74
C LEU A 123 -12.92 12.92 19.16
N ALA A 124 -13.94 13.03 20.01
CA ALA A 124 -13.92 12.47 21.36
C ALA A 124 -13.86 10.93 21.31
N GLU A 125 -14.55 10.30 20.35
CA GLU A 125 -14.49 8.85 20.11
C GLU A 125 -13.18 8.42 19.43
N CYS A 126 -12.76 9.15 18.39
CA CYS A 126 -11.58 8.82 17.60
C CYS A 126 -10.88 10.06 17.04
N ARG A 127 -9.70 10.37 17.58
CA ARG A 127 -8.85 11.50 17.17
C ARG A 127 -8.16 11.33 15.81
N TYR A 128 -8.38 10.22 15.11
CA TYR A 128 -7.78 10.01 13.79
C TYR A 128 -8.31 11.03 12.77
N ILE A 129 -7.40 11.78 12.17
CA ILE A 129 -7.63 12.67 11.03
C ILE A 129 -6.57 12.35 9.98
N GLY A 130 -6.97 11.96 8.78
CA GLY A 130 -6.05 11.54 7.74
C GLY A 130 -6.75 10.80 6.59
N PRO A 131 -5.97 10.13 5.72
CA PRO A 131 -6.51 9.33 4.62
C PRO A 131 -7.54 8.31 5.07
N THR A 132 -8.56 8.10 4.26
CA THR A 132 -9.63 7.14 4.58
C THR A 132 -9.05 5.73 4.66
N PRO A 133 -9.34 4.96 5.73
CA PRO A 133 -8.78 3.64 5.90
C PRO A 133 -9.33 2.66 4.85
N VAL A 134 -8.63 1.54 4.71
CA VAL A 134 -9.07 0.39 3.93
C VAL A 134 -9.48 -0.72 4.88
N THR A 135 -10.47 -1.55 4.52
CA THR A 135 -10.84 -2.70 5.35
C THR A 135 -9.70 -3.70 5.47
N LEU A 136 -9.61 -4.40 6.60
CA LEU A 136 -8.63 -5.47 6.78
C LEU A 136 -8.74 -6.56 5.69
N GLY A 137 -9.96 -6.87 5.24
CA GLY A 137 -10.19 -7.83 4.15
C GLY A 137 -9.61 -7.38 2.81
N ALA A 138 -9.78 -6.11 2.46
CA ALA A 138 -9.18 -5.55 1.24
C ALA A 138 -7.65 -5.48 1.34
N TYR A 139 -7.11 -5.08 2.50
CA TYR A 139 -5.65 -5.11 2.74
C TYR A 139 -5.07 -6.51 2.59
N ARG A 140 -5.71 -7.50 3.20
CA ARG A 140 -5.33 -8.90 3.09
C ARG A 140 -5.31 -9.39 1.65
N THR A 141 -6.36 -9.08 0.89
CA THR A 141 -6.46 -9.46 -0.53
C THR A 141 -5.30 -8.87 -1.33
N MET A 142 -4.92 -7.63 -1.03
CA MET A 142 -3.74 -7.00 -1.65
C MET A 142 -2.43 -7.70 -1.26
N VAL A 143 -2.24 -8.01 0.02
CA VAL A 143 -1.05 -8.73 0.51
C VAL A 143 -0.90 -10.08 -0.20
N GLU A 144 -2.00 -10.81 -0.39
CA GLU A 144 -2.00 -12.08 -1.12
C GLU A 144 -1.63 -11.89 -2.60
N ARG A 145 -2.12 -10.82 -3.24
CA ARG A 145 -1.79 -10.45 -4.64
C ARG A 145 -0.35 -10.00 -4.85
N GLN A 146 0.27 -9.35 -3.89
CA GLN A 146 1.67 -8.88 -3.97
C GLN A 146 2.67 -9.86 -3.34
N SER A 147 2.22 -11.06 -2.96
CA SER A 147 3.04 -12.08 -2.34
C SER A 147 4.10 -12.58 -3.31
N LEU A 148 5.35 -12.60 -2.87
CA LEU A 148 6.46 -13.12 -3.67
C LEU A 148 6.31 -14.62 -3.98
N ARG A 149 5.45 -15.34 -3.24
CA ARG A 149 5.19 -16.78 -3.43
C ARG A 149 4.50 -17.10 -4.74
N GLN A 150 4.03 -16.08 -5.47
CA GLN A 150 3.45 -16.27 -6.78
C GLN A 150 4.51 -16.72 -7.80
N PRO A 151 4.15 -17.61 -8.74
CA PRO A 151 5.06 -18.09 -9.79
C PRO A 151 5.65 -16.97 -10.66
N GLN A 152 4.88 -15.90 -10.89
CA GLN A 152 5.24 -14.79 -11.77
C GLN A 152 6.08 -13.71 -11.08
N ALA A 153 6.20 -13.74 -9.74
CA ALA A 153 6.89 -12.68 -9.03
C ALA A 153 8.38 -12.66 -9.36
N ARG A 154 8.90 -11.46 -9.69
CA ARG A 154 10.33 -11.22 -9.94
C ARG A 154 11.19 -11.84 -8.84
N ARG A 155 12.31 -12.44 -9.22
CA ARG A 155 13.31 -13.01 -8.33
C ARG A 155 14.60 -12.19 -8.42
N ALA A 156 15.32 -12.10 -7.31
CA ALA A 156 16.65 -11.52 -7.32
C ALA A 156 17.56 -12.38 -8.21
N THR A 157 18.32 -11.73 -9.08
CA THR A 157 19.26 -12.41 -9.95
C THR A 157 20.53 -12.81 -9.18
N PRO A 158 21.26 -13.85 -9.61
CA PRO A 158 22.54 -14.20 -9.00
C PRO A 158 23.55 -13.04 -9.02
N ALA A 159 23.52 -12.19 -10.05
CA ALA A 159 24.38 -11.01 -10.17
C ALA A 159 24.04 -9.94 -9.13
N GLU A 160 22.74 -9.64 -8.92
CA GLU A 160 22.28 -8.72 -7.87
C GLU A 160 22.69 -9.22 -6.48
N LEU A 161 22.56 -10.52 -6.22
CA LEU A 161 22.99 -11.15 -4.97
C LEU A 161 24.51 -11.03 -4.77
N ALA A 162 25.30 -11.35 -5.79
CA ALA A 162 26.75 -11.29 -5.73
C ALA A 162 27.25 -9.86 -5.47
N ALA A 163 26.63 -8.86 -6.10
CA ALA A 163 26.98 -7.46 -5.89
C ALA A 163 26.70 -6.98 -4.46
N VAL A 164 25.57 -7.37 -3.87
CA VAL A 164 25.21 -6.97 -2.50
C VAL A 164 26.06 -7.68 -1.44
N LEU A 165 26.49 -8.91 -1.72
CA LEU A 165 27.30 -9.73 -0.82
C LEU A 165 28.82 -9.62 -1.07
N ALA A 166 29.26 -8.73 -1.96
CA ALA A 166 30.67 -8.62 -2.37
C ALA A 166 31.62 -8.36 -1.18
N ASP A 167 31.18 -7.53 -0.23
CA ASP A 167 31.97 -7.15 0.96
C ASP A 167 31.73 -8.06 2.16
N ASP A 168 30.89 -9.09 2.04
CA ASP A 168 30.61 -10.01 3.14
C ASP A 168 31.60 -11.18 3.11
N CYS A 169 32.18 -11.54 4.26
CA CYS A 169 33.12 -12.66 4.40
C CYS A 169 32.42 -14.03 4.31
N LEU A 170 31.68 -14.27 3.22
CA LEU A 170 30.96 -15.51 2.94
C LEU A 170 31.69 -16.32 1.88
N ASP A 171 31.87 -17.61 2.12
CA ASP A 171 32.43 -18.52 1.13
C ASP A 171 31.45 -18.74 -0.06
N ALA A 172 31.91 -19.41 -1.11
CA ALA A 172 31.09 -19.64 -2.30
C ALA A 172 29.85 -20.51 -2.00
N ALA A 173 30.01 -21.53 -1.14
CA ALA A 173 28.93 -22.46 -0.78
C ALA A 173 27.82 -21.76 0.04
N GLN A 174 28.20 -20.87 0.96
CA GLN A 174 27.29 -20.04 1.75
C GLN A 174 26.50 -19.06 0.87
N ARG A 175 27.17 -18.43 -0.11
CA ARG A 175 26.50 -17.55 -1.07
C ARG A 175 25.49 -18.30 -1.94
N GLU A 176 25.85 -19.49 -2.41
CA GLU A 176 24.95 -20.36 -3.17
C GLU A 176 23.73 -20.79 -2.33
N LEU A 177 23.95 -21.22 -1.08
CA LEU A 177 22.89 -21.60 -0.15
C LEU A 177 21.93 -20.44 0.13
N LEU A 178 22.45 -19.24 0.37
CA LEU A 178 21.65 -18.03 0.57
C LEU A 178 20.83 -17.69 -0.68
N GLY A 179 21.44 -17.78 -1.87
CA GLY A 179 20.74 -17.56 -3.14
C GLY A 179 19.59 -18.55 -3.35
N ALA A 180 19.84 -19.84 -3.11
CA ALA A 180 18.81 -20.88 -3.19
C ALA A 180 17.66 -20.63 -2.19
N ALA A 181 17.98 -20.22 -0.96
CA ALA A 181 16.98 -19.94 0.07
C ALA A 181 16.13 -18.69 -0.24
N LEU A 182 16.76 -17.62 -0.75
CA LEU A 182 16.05 -16.42 -1.22
C LEU A 182 15.12 -16.75 -2.39
N HIS A 183 15.61 -17.52 -3.37
CA HIS A 183 14.82 -17.93 -4.53
C HIS A 183 13.63 -18.80 -4.13
N ALA A 184 13.84 -19.72 -3.18
CA ALA A 184 12.81 -20.57 -2.61
C ALA A 184 11.89 -19.86 -1.59
N GLN A 185 12.20 -18.61 -1.21
CA GLN A 185 11.46 -17.82 -0.21
C GLN A 185 11.25 -18.54 1.11
N ARG A 186 12.28 -19.29 1.51
CA ARG A 186 12.27 -20.04 2.75
C ARG A 186 12.74 -19.14 3.89
N PRO A 187 12.21 -19.33 5.11
CA PRO A 187 12.73 -18.64 6.27
C PRO A 187 14.23 -18.96 6.44
N LEU A 188 15.01 -17.93 6.71
CA LEU A 188 16.46 -18.01 6.94
C LEU A 188 16.75 -17.71 8.41
N LEU A 189 17.51 -18.60 9.06
CA LEU A 189 18.03 -18.39 10.40
C LEU A 189 19.53 -18.06 10.30
N LEU A 190 19.90 -16.82 10.60
CA LEU A 190 21.30 -16.40 10.66
C LEU A 190 21.81 -16.57 12.09
N HIS A 191 22.75 -17.50 12.32
CA HIS A 191 23.31 -17.81 13.65
C HIS A 191 24.84 -17.67 13.69
N GLY A 192 25.42 -17.50 14.89
CA GLY A 192 26.87 -17.35 15.13
C GLY A 192 27.23 -16.19 16.09
N PRO A 193 28.51 -15.82 16.20
CA PRO A 193 29.00 -14.89 17.23
C PRO A 193 28.38 -13.49 17.15
N THR A 194 28.31 -12.80 18.28
CA THR A 194 27.97 -11.37 18.33
C THR A 194 28.98 -10.55 17.53
N GLY A 195 28.52 -9.53 16.81
CA GLY A 195 29.39 -8.69 15.97
C GLY A 195 29.67 -9.26 14.57
N SER A 196 29.22 -10.48 14.24
CA SER A 196 29.45 -11.07 12.90
C SER A 196 28.60 -10.45 11.76
N GLY A 197 28.01 -9.27 11.98
CA GLY A 197 27.22 -8.57 10.95
C GLY A 197 25.87 -9.21 10.57
N LYS A 198 25.29 -10.14 11.34
CA LYS A 198 24.03 -10.84 10.97
C LYS A 198 22.87 -9.89 10.68
N THR A 199 22.71 -8.88 11.51
CA THR A 199 21.68 -7.84 11.33
C THR A 199 21.97 -6.99 10.08
N THR A 200 23.24 -6.81 9.72
CA THR A 200 23.64 -6.12 8.49
C THR A 200 23.38 -7.00 7.27
N LEU A 201 23.71 -8.28 7.32
CA LEU A 201 23.43 -9.27 6.28
C LEU A 201 21.91 -9.41 6.05
N ALA A 202 21.11 -9.55 7.12
CA ALA A 202 19.65 -9.59 7.02
C ALA A 202 19.08 -8.34 6.33
N ARG A 203 19.62 -7.15 6.64
CA ARG A 203 19.22 -5.89 5.99
C ARG A 203 19.58 -5.85 4.52
N LYS A 204 20.78 -6.31 4.16
CA LYS A 204 21.24 -6.44 2.77
C LYS A 204 20.33 -7.39 1.97
N LEU A 205 20.06 -8.58 2.53
CA LEU A 205 19.17 -9.58 1.91
C LEU A 205 17.73 -9.06 1.76
N GLY A 206 17.24 -8.30 2.74
CA GLY A 206 15.91 -7.67 2.65
C GLY A 206 15.78 -6.68 1.49
N ARG A 207 16.84 -5.92 1.19
CA ARG A 207 16.88 -4.96 0.07
C ARG A 207 16.96 -5.64 -1.31
N LEU A 208 17.39 -6.91 -1.36
CA LEU A 208 17.40 -7.69 -2.59
C LEU A 208 16.01 -8.19 -3.00
N LEU A 209 15.02 -8.16 -2.10
CA LEU A 209 13.66 -8.58 -2.44
C LEU A 209 13.08 -7.60 -3.47
N PRO A 210 12.82 -8.05 -4.71
CA PRO A 210 12.45 -7.14 -5.78
C PRO A 210 10.99 -6.68 -5.68
N GLY A 211 10.72 -5.57 -6.36
CA GLY A 211 9.38 -5.06 -6.60
C GLY A 211 8.88 -4.05 -5.56
N ALA A 212 8.07 -3.11 -6.03
CA ALA A 212 7.30 -2.24 -5.15
C ALA A 212 5.98 -2.91 -4.73
N VAL A 213 5.45 -2.49 -3.58
CA VAL A 213 4.22 -3.02 -3.00
C VAL A 213 3.21 -1.91 -2.73
N ALA A 214 1.94 -2.28 -2.75
CA ALA A 214 0.86 -1.40 -2.36
C ALA A 214 0.64 -1.50 -0.85
N LEU A 215 0.74 -0.36 -0.17
CA LEU A 215 0.50 -0.23 1.26
C LEU A 215 -0.59 0.84 1.49
N PRO A 216 -1.70 0.51 2.17
CA PRO A 216 -2.71 1.52 2.48
C PRO A 216 -2.14 2.54 3.47
N TYR A 217 -2.65 3.78 3.44
CA TYR A 217 -2.25 4.77 4.45
C TYR A 217 -2.72 4.38 5.86
N ALA A 218 -3.93 3.84 5.95
CA ALA A 218 -4.50 3.32 7.18
C ALA A 218 -5.42 2.12 6.90
N ILE A 219 -5.61 1.29 7.91
CA ILE A 219 -6.54 0.16 7.88
C ILE A 219 -7.57 0.25 9.01
N LEU A 220 -8.74 -0.32 8.77
CA LEU A 220 -9.79 -0.48 9.78
C LEU A 220 -9.75 -1.92 10.32
N VAL A 221 -9.56 -2.06 11.63
CA VAL A 221 -9.53 -3.33 12.36
C VAL A 221 -10.47 -3.22 13.56
N GLU A 222 -11.55 -3.99 13.58
CA GLU A 222 -12.51 -4.03 14.70
C GLU A 222 -12.99 -2.63 15.16
N GLY A 223 -13.32 -1.76 14.20
CA GLY A 223 -13.77 -0.38 14.47
C GLY A 223 -12.65 0.60 14.81
N LYS A 224 -11.39 0.16 14.91
CA LYS A 224 -10.23 1.01 15.18
C LYS A 224 -9.43 1.27 13.91
N ILE A 225 -9.00 2.52 13.74
CA ILE A 225 -8.16 2.93 12.62
C ILE A 225 -6.68 2.81 13.02
N VAL A 226 -5.91 2.06 12.23
CA VAL A 226 -4.46 1.88 12.42
C VAL A 226 -3.72 2.50 11.25
N ARG A 227 -2.79 3.41 11.52
CA ARG A 227 -1.89 3.97 10.49
C ARG A 227 -0.88 2.92 10.08
N MET A 228 -0.72 2.74 8.77
CA MET A 228 0.20 1.74 8.21
C MET A 228 1.35 2.40 7.46
N HIS A 229 1.07 3.49 6.73
CA HIS A 229 2.09 4.17 5.95
C HIS A 229 2.84 5.22 6.78
N ASP A 230 4.16 5.09 6.75
CA ASP A 230 5.14 6.04 7.28
C ASP A 230 6.15 6.36 6.17
N PRO A 231 6.27 7.62 5.70
CA PRO A 231 7.21 8.01 4.65
C PRO A 231 8.68 7.67 4.94
N LEU A 232 9.10 7.59 6.21
CA LEU A 232 10.46 7.26 6.61
C LEU A 232 10.74 5.76 6.46
N LEU A 233 9.74 4.92 6.69
CA LEU A 233 9.85 3.46 6.62
C LEU A 233 9.40 2.89 5.26
N HIS A 234 8.62 3.66 4.50
CA HIS A 234 8.01 3.27 3.24
C HIS A 234 8.43 4.23 2.12
N PRO A 235 9.70 4.21 1.70
CA PRO A 235 10.18 5.08 0.65
C PRO A 235 9.42 4.79 -0.65
N ALA A 236 8.98 5.85 -1.32
CA ALA A 236 8.38 5.75 -2.64
C ALA A 236 9.39 5.12 -3.62
N PRO A 237 8.96 4.28 -4.58
CA PRO A 237 9.84 3.83 -5.64
C PRO A 237 10.29 5.03 -6.50
N LEU A 238 11.45 4.89 -7.14
CA LEU A 238 11.99 5.91 -8.04
C LEU A 238 10.94 6.30 -9.10
N PRO A 239 10.77 7.60 -9.42
CA PRO A 239 9.74 8.03 -10.36
C PRO A 239 10.01 7.50 -11.76
N ILE A 240 9.03 6.81 -12.34
CA ILE A 240 9.06 6.39 -13.75
C ILE A 240 7.97 7.21 -14.46
N GLY A 241 8.39 8.09 -15.37
CA GLY A 241 7.65 9.25 -15.87
C GLY A 241 6.30 9.01 -16.56
N ARG A 242 5.82 7.77 -16.71
CA ARG A 242 4.53 7.44 -17.36
C ARG A 242 3.37 7.10 -16.40
N GLN A 243 3.61 7.01 -15.09
CA GLN A 243 2.61 6.49 -14.15
C GLN A 243 1.56 7.50 -13.63
N GLN A 244 1.60 8.77 -14.05
CA GLN A 244 0.79 9.80 -13.39
C GLN A 244 -0.70 9.77 -13.78
N GLU A 245 -1.03 9.43 -15.03
CA GLU A 245 -2.41 9.33 -15.52
C GLU A 245 -3.13 8.09 -14.96
N GLU A 246 -2.48 6.91 -15.00
CA GLU A 246 -3.07 5.65 -14.52
C GLU A 246 -3.36 5.69 -13.02
N ARG A 247 -2.50 6.38 -12.24
CA ARG A 247 -2.71 6.61 -10.81
C ARG A 247 -4.02 7.35 -10.50
N ARG A 248 -4.54 8.17 -11.42
CA ARG A 248 -5.84 8.85 -11.22
C ARG A 248 -7.03 7.89 -11.27
N SER A 249 -6.87 6.72 -11.90
CA SER A 249 -7.91 5.69 -11.96
C SER A 249 -7.82 4.65 -10.83
N CYS A 250 -6.71 4.67 -10.08
CA CYS A 250 -6.43 3.77 -8.99
C CYS A 250 -6.90 4.35 -7.66
N ASP A 251 -7.20 3.47 -6.71
CA ASP A 251 -7.59 3.85 -5.37
C ASP A 251 -6.45 4.60 -4.65
N ALA A 252 -6.64 5.90 -4.44
CA ALA A 252 -5.65 6.81 -3.85
C ALA A 252 -5.37 6.55 -2.36
N ARG A 253 -6.16 5.67 -1.71
CA ARG A 253 -5.94 5.20 -0.34
C ARG A 253 -4.72 4.29 -0.21
N TRP A 254 -4.13 3.88 -1.33
CA TRP A 254 -2.93 3.05 -1.40
C TRP A 254 -1.72 3.87 -1.83
N ALA A 255 -0.64 3.75 -1.07
CA ALA A 255 0.68 4.23 -1.44
C ALA A 255 1.46 3.09 -2.09
N ILE A 256 2.24 3.42 -3.11
CA ILE A 256 3.26 2.49 -3.63
C ILE A 256 4.55 2.80 -2.88
N CYS A 257 5.16 1.77 -2.29
CA CYS A 257 6.45 1.88 -1.61
C CYS A 257 7.36 0.70 -1.97
N GLN A 258 8.66 0.84 -1.72
CA GLN A 258 9.56 -0.31 -1.71
C GLN A 258 9.12 -1.30 -0.63
N ARG A 259 9.40 -2.60 -0.82
CA ARG A 259 9.07 -3.63 0.17
C ARG A 259 9.65 -3.25 1.54
N PRO A 260 8.80 -3.03 2.56
CA PRO A 260 9.30 -2.63 3.86
C PRO A 260 10.06 -3.78 4.51
N LEU A 261 11.21 -3.45 5.09
CA LEU A 261 11.97 -4.34 5.94
C LEU A 261 11.73 -3.95 7.39
N VAL A 262 10.98 -4.77 8.12
CA VAL A 262 10.75 -4.56 9.55
C VAL A 262 11.71 -5.44 10.33
N HIS A 263 12.58 -4.81 11.12
CA HIS A 263 13.42 -5.50 12.09
C HIS A 263 12.68 -5.52 13.43
N VAL A 264 12.43 -6.71 13.95
CA VAL A 264 11.80 -6.85 15.27
C VAL A 264 12.72 -7.56 16.23
N GLY A 265 12.85 -7.01 17.43
CA GLY A 265 13.66 -7.57 18.51
C GLY A 265 12.99 -8.75 19.22
N ALA A 266 13.65 -9.24 20.28
CA ALA A 266 13.18 -10.36 21.10
C ALA A 266 11.89 -10.05 21.90
N GLU A 267 11.49 -8.78 21.96
CA GLU A 267 10.33 -8.30 22.72
C GLU A 267 8.96 -8.68 22.11
N LEU A 268 8.94 -9.30 20.93
CA LEU A 268 7.70 -9.81 20.35
C LEU A 268 7.27 -11.12 21.02
N ASP A 269 6.31 -11.02 21.94
CA ASP A 269 5.60 -12.16 22.48
C ASP A 269 4.96 -13.00 21.34
N PRO A 270 5.06 -14.34 21.35
CA PRO A 270 4.27 -15.26 20.52
C PRO A 270 2.77 -14.94 20.40
N ALA A 271 2.15 -14.30 21.40
CA ALA A 271 0.78 -13.80 21.31
C ALA A 271 0.59 -12.75 20.21
N CYS A 272 1.60 -11.92 19.94
CA CYS A 272 1.60 -10.91 18.88
C CYS A 272 1.55 -11.54 17.47
N TRP A 273 2.12 -12.75 17.31
CA TRP A 273 2.09 -13.52 16.06
C TRP A 273 0.72 -14.09 15.71
N ARG A 274 -0.20 -14.18 16.67
CA ARG A 274 -1.56 -14.72 16.42
C ARG A 274 -2.38 -13.80 15.51
N CYS A 275 -2.09 -12.49 15.48
CA CYS A 275 -2.64 -11.55 14.51
C CYS A 275 -2.01 -11.66 13.11
N ALA A 276 -0.74 -12.09 13.01
CA ALA A 276 -0.01 -12.22 11.75
C ALA A 276 -0.32 -13.52 10.99
N ARG A 277 -0.93 -14.52 11.66
CA ARG A 277 -1.44 -15.72 10.99
C ARG A 277 -2.77 -15.37 10.31
N ILE A 278 -2.67 -14.64 9.20
CA ILE A 278 -3.74 -14.40 8.24
C ILE A 278 -4.24 -15.78 7.77
N ARG A 279 -5.27 -16.31 8.44
CA ARG A 279 -5.90 -17.59 8.10
C ARG A 279 -6.53 -17.45 6.73
N THR A 280 -5.90 -17.92 5.67
CA THR A 280 -6.54 -18.13 4.35
C THR A 280 -7.65 -19.14 4.54
N ALA A 281 -8.85 -18.64 4.82
CA ALA A 281 -10.06 -19.37 4.55
C ALA A 281 -10.13 -19.45 3.02
N ALA A 282 -9.61 -20.54 2.46
CA ALA A 282 -9.95 -20.91 1.10
C ALA A 282 -11.48 -20.97 1.02
N PRO A 283 -12.12 -20.39 -0.02
CA PRO A 283 -13.55 -20.57 -0.20
C PRO A 283 -13.81 -22.05 -0.42
N ALA A 284 -14.49 -22.69 0.53
CA ALA A 284 -14.98 -24.05 0.37
C ALA A 284 -15.92 -24.04 -0.84
N MET A 285 -15.42 -24.57 -1.96
CA MET A 285 -16.16 -24.79 -3.19
C MET A 285 -17.25 -25.84 -2.87
N ARG A 286 -18.43 -25.37 -2.45
CA ARG A 286 -19.59 -26.23 -2.24
C ARG A 286 -20.03 -26.73 -3.61
N ARG A 287 -19.72 -28.00 -3.91
CA ARG A 287 -20.37 -28.72 -5.00
C ARG A 287 -21.85 -28.80 -4.65
N HIS A 288 -22.69 -28.11 -5.41
CA HIS A 288 -24.12 -28.30 -5.38
C HIS A 288 -24.44 -29.65 -6.03
N SER A 289 -24.68 -30.69 -5.22
CA SER A 289 -25.51 -31.82 -5.64
C SER A 289 -26.88 -31.66 -5.02
N CYS A 290 -27.86 -31.48 -5.88
CA CYS A 290 -29.26 -31.28 -5.57
C CYS A 290 -29.92 -32.64 -5.26
N LYS A 291 -30.54 -32.79 -4.08
CA LYS A 291 -31.97 -33.14 -3.88
C LYS A 291 -32.30 -33.66 -2.46
N PRO A 292 -33.58 -33.58 -2.04
CA PRO A 292 -34.01 -33.38 -0.65
C PRO A 292 -34.66 -34.61 -0.02
N THR A 293 -34.75 -34.70 1.32
CA THR A 293 -36.00 -35.01 2.06
C THR A 293 -35.84 -35.00 3.60
N THR A 294 -36.89 -34.45 4.23
CA THR A 294 -37.49 -34.76 5.55
C THR A 294 -36.73 -34.64 6.88
N ALA A 295 -37.21 -33.65 7.66
CA ALA A 295 -37.81 -33.78 8.99
C ALA A 295 -36.95 -33.82 10.28
N SER A 296 -37.45 -33.00 11.21
CA SER A 296 -37.48 -33.15 12.67
C SER A 296 -36.49 -32.36 13.52
N SER A 297 -37.08 -31.86 14.59
CA SER A 297 -36.65 -30.99 15.67
C SER A 297 -35.41 -31.45 16.42
N SER A 298 -34.60 -30.51 16.93
CA SER A 298 -34.43 -30.29 18.39
C SER A 298 -33.48 -29.13 18.69
N SER A 299 -33.91 -28.33 19.65
CA SER A 299 -33.21 -27.26 20.35
C SER A 299 -31.87 -27.69 20.98
N MET A 300 -30.85 -26.83 20.91
CA MET A 300 -29.85 -26.74 22.00
C MET A 300 -29.20 -25.35 22.06
N THR A 301 -29.51 -24.67 23.17
CA THR A 301 -28.89 -23.47 23.72
C THR A 301 -27.48 -23.77 24.24
N ARG A 302 -26.53 -22.85 24.02
CA ARG A 302 -25.35 -22.46 24.85
C ARG A 302 -24.22 -21.98 23.92
N ALA A 303 -23.38 -21.02 24.24
CA ALA A 303 -23.33 -19.99 25.26
C ALA A 303 -22.27 -19.01 24.76
N ALA A 304 -22.52 -17.71 24.90
CA ALA A 304 -21.52 -16.68 24.68
C ALA A 304 -20.44 -16.79 25.77
N SER A 305 -19.18 -17.03 25.38
CA SER A 305 -18.03 -16.77 26.24
C SER A 305 -17.28 -15.57 25.68
N ALA A 306 -17.55 -14.41 26.28
CA ALA A 306 -16.69 -13.24 26.18
C ALA A 306 -15.33 -13.59 26.77
N VAL A 307 -14.26 -13.44 25.98
CA VAL A 307 -12.89 -13.45 26.49
C VAL A 307 -12.32 -12.04 26.25
N PRO A 308 -11.88 -11.33 27.30
CA PRO A 308 -11.37 -9.98 27.17
C PRO A 308 -9.99 -9.99 26.51
N TRP A 309 -9.79 -9.10 25.53
CA TRP A 309 -8.49 -8.91 24.88
C TRP A 309 -7.57 -8.03 25.75
N PRO A 310 -6.28 -8.38 25.88
CA PRO A 310 -5.32 -7.57 26.62
C PRO A 310 -4.96 -6.29 25.84
N ARG A 311 -4.90 -5.18 26.57
CA ARG A 311 -4.40 -3.88 26.08
C ARG A 311 -2.91 -4.00 25.80
N CYS A 312 -2.52 -4.10 24.53
CA CYS A 312 -1.10 -4.15 24.16
C CYS A 312 -0.77 -3.18 23.03
N TRP A 313 -0.88 -1.87 23.27
CA TRP A 313 -0.09 -0.85 22.56
C TRP A 313 0.20 0.30 23.55
N PRO A 314 1.46 0.60 23.88
CA PRO A 314 1.78 1.84 24.57
C PRO A 314 1.60 3.00 23.59
N ALA A 315 0.92 4.05 24.06
CA ALA A 315 0.88 5.33 23.39
C ALA A 315 2.28 5.96 23.48
N GLY A 316 2.85 6.26 22.31
CA GLY A 316 4.04 7.08 22.10
C GLY A 316 3.83 7.89 20.84
#